data_AF-A0A127SLR0-F1
#
_entry.id   AF-A0A127SLR0-F1
#
_cell.length_a   1.000
_cell.length_b   1.000
_cell.length_c   1.000
_cell.angle_alpha   90.00
_cell.angle_beta   90.00
_cell.angle_gamma   90.00
#
_symmetry.space_group_name_H-M   'P 1'
#
loop_
_entity.id
_entity.type
_entity.pdbx_description
1 polymer ?
#
loop_
_entity_poly.entity_id
_entity_poly.type
_entity_poly.pdbx_seq_one_letter_code
_entity_poly.pdbx_strand_id
1 'polypeptide(L)'
;SVELKYRGFGVSAYFQGVAHSTLETTLSSIYQPLYGNDRNVSEYYMEHRWSRFNTEGRYPRLTTLANGNNYTQSSLWTENGNFLKLRTLQAYYKLPSKIARKLRMRECSFYFRGLNLFSADHVGILDPEYVSTGYPSSRSYQIGLNVIF
;
A
#
# COMPACT_ATOMS: atom_id res chain seq x y z
N SER A 1 5.09 -17.26 2.95
CA SER A 1 5.08 -17.32 1.46
C SER A 1 4.35 -18.57 1.03
N VAL A 2 3.71 -18.54 -0.14
CA VAL A 2 3.02 -19.69 -0.73
C VAL A 2 3.70 -20.00 -2.06
N GLU A 3 3.98 -21.27 -2.33
CA GLU A 3 4.57 -21.71 -3.59
C GLU A 3 3.84 -22.97 -4.08
N LEU A 4 3.42 -22.96 -5.35
CA LEU A 4 2.74 -24.05 -6.02
C LEU A 4 3.51 -24.40 -7.28
N LYS A 5 3.79 -25.69 -7.49
CA LYS A 5 4.51 -26.20 -8.66
C LYS A 5 3.74 -27.33 -9.30
N TYR A 6 3.52 -27.24 -10.61
CA TYR A 6 2.87 -28.28 -11.38
C TYR A 6 3.39 -28.35 -12.82
N ARG A 7 3.94 -29.50 -13.22
CA ARG A 7 4.38 -29.80 -14.60
C ARG A 7 5.22 -28.69 -15.29
N GLY A 8 6.13 -28.07 -14.54
CA GLY A 8 7.00 -27.00 -15.05
C GLY A 8 6.44 -25.59 -14.88
N PHE A 9 5.16 -25.44 -14.55
CA PHE A 9 4.62 -24.18 -14.05
C PHE A 9 4.92 -24.04 -12.55
N GLY A 10 5.33 -22.86 -12.13
CA GLY A 10 5.45 -22.50 -10.73
C GLY A 10 4.83 -21.13 -10.47
N VAL A 11 4.11 -21.01 -9.36
CA VAL A 11 3.57 -19.75 -8.88
C VAL A 11 4.01 -19.57 -7.43
N SER A 12 4.61 -18.43 -7.12
CA SER A 12 4.96 -18.03 -5.76
C SER A 12 4.29 -16.70 -5.42
N ALA A 13 3.76 -16.63 -4.21
CA ALA A 13 3.11 -15.44 -3.67
C ALA A 13 3.70 -15.14 -2.28
N TYR A 14 4.06 -13.88 -2.08
CA TYR A 14 4.56 -13.37 -0.82
C TYR A 14 3.62 -12.32 -0.26
N PHE A 15 2.95 -12.68 0.83
CA PHE A 15 2.08 -11.81 1.60
C PHE A 15 2.85 -11.30 2.82
N GLN A 16 2.69 -10.01 3.11
CA GLN A 16 3.20 -9.37 4.31
C GLN A 16 2.06 -8.60 4.95
N GLY A 17 1.87 -8.74 6.25
CA GLY A 17 0.88 -7.97 6.98
C GLY A 17 1.35 -7.66 8.39
N VAL A 18 0.74 -6.64 8.98
CA VAL A 18 0.93 -6.25 10.37
C VAL A 18 -0.44 -6.15 11.01
N ALA A 19 -0.56 -6.70 12.21
CA ALA A 19 -1.75 -6.60 13.04
C ALA A 19 -1.40 -5.89 14.35
N HIS A 20 -2.40 -5.33 15.02
CA HIS A 20 -2.25 -4.53 16.23
C HIS A 20 -1.31 -3.32 16.05
N SER A 21 -1.37 -2.68 14.88
CA SER A 21 -0.66 -1.44 14.62
C SER A 21 -1.60 -0.25 14.75
N THR A 22 -1.13 0.81 15.40
CA THR A 22 -1.82 2.10 15.48
C THR A 22 -0.96 3.14 14.78
N LEU A 23 -1.56 3.89 13.85
CA LEU A 23 -0.90 4.95 13.12
C LEU A 23 -1.33 6.29 13.68
N GLU A 24 -0.35 7.13 13.98
CA GLU A 24 -0.59 8.52 14.35
C GLU A 24 -0.82 9.33 13.07
N THR A 25 -2.05 9.83 12.88
CA THR A 25 -2.41 10.67 11.74
C THR A 25 -2.23 12.15 12.08
N THR A 26 -1.01 12.50 12.46
CA THR A 26 -0.61 13.88 12.78
C THR A 26 -0.04 14.63 11.57
N LEU A 27 -0.12 14.02 10.37
CA LEU A 27 0.31 14.64 9.12
C LEU A 27 -0.44 15.94 8.88
N SER A 28 0.33 17.02 8.90
CA SER A 28 -0.11 18.36 8.55
C SER A 28 -0.69 18.38 7.13
N SER A 29 -1.71 19.20 6.90
CA SER A 29 -2.44 19.33 5.62
C SER A 29 -3.39 18.18 5.27
N ILE A 30 -3.06 16.93 5.64
CA ILE A 30 -3.90 15.76 5.35
C ILE A 30 -4.96 15.56 6.44
N TYR A 31 -4.53 15.39 7.70
CA TYR A 31 -5.44 15.12 8.82
C TYR A 31 -5.57 16.30 9.77
N GLN A 32 -4.51 17.10 9.94
CA GLN A 32 -4.53 18.34 10.71
C GLN A 32 -4.27 19.55 9.79
N PRO A 33 -5.25 19.97 8.97
CA PRO A 33 -5.10 21.12 8.11
C PRO A 33 -5.08 22.42 8.93
N LEU A 34 -4.40 23.44 8.40
CA LEU A 34 -4.33 24.81 8.95
C LEU A 34 -3.67 24.97 10.34
N TYR A 35 -3.17 23.90 10.97
CA TYR A 35 -2.32 24.01 12.15
C TYR A 35 -1.01 24.73 11.79
N GLY A 36 -0.74 25.89 12.40
CA GLY A 36 0.50 26.65 12.20
C GLY A 36 0.55 27.57 10.96
N ASN A 37 -0.60 28.01 10.45
CA ASN A 37 -0.82 28.90 9.29
C ASN A 37 -0.52 28.31 7.88
N ASP A 38 -1.28 28.80 6.88
CA ASP A 38 -1.14 28.66 5.41
C ASP A 38 -0.75 27.28 4.87
N ARG A 39 -1.61 26.29 5.11
CA ARG A 39 -1.45 24.94 4.57
C ARG A 39 -2.61 24.53 3.68
N ASN A 40 -2.31 23.68 2.70
CA ASN A 40 -3.32 23.05 1.87
C ASN A 40 -4.26 22.20 2.74
N VAL A 41 -5.52 22.12 2.32
CA VAL A 41 -6.53 21.30 2.98
C VAL A 41 -6.82 20.10 2.08
N SER A 42 -6.71 18.88 2.63
CA SER A 42 -7.07 17.67 1.90
C SER A 42 -8.59 17.56 1.69
N GLU A 43 -8.97 16.95 0.58
CA GLU A 43 -10.37 16.61 0.31
C GLU A 43 -10.90 15.62 1.36
N TYR A 44 -10.07 14.65 1.76
CA TYR A 44 -10.42 13.69 2.82
C TYR A 44 -10.84 14.38 4.13
N TYR A 45 -10.10 15.38 4.58
CA TYR A 45 -10.50 16.14 5.77
C TYR A 45 -11.81 16.90 5.53
N MET A 46 -11.99 17.48 4.35
CA MET A 46 -13.20 18.22 4.01
C MET A 46 -14.45 17.34 4.05
N GLU A 47 -14.36 16.09 3.61
CA GLU A 47 -15.48 15.14 3.64
C GLU A 47 -15.80 14.67 5.07
N HIS A 48 -14.78 14.46 5.90
CA HIS A 48 -14.94 13.84 7.22
C HIS A 48 -14.98 14.84 8.39
N ARG A 49 -14.92 16.14 8.12
CA ARG A 49 -15.06 17.18 9.16
C ARG A 49 -16.50 17.41 9.57
N TRP A 50 -16.67 17.87 10.80
CA TRP A 50 -17.93 18.40 11.26
C TRP A 50 -18.36 19.63 10.45
N SER A 51 -19.60 19.61 9.98
CA SER A 51 -20.25 20.75 9.35
C SER A 51 -21.76 20.74 9.64
N ARG A 52 -22.47 21.82 9.27
CA ARG A 52 -23.94 21.85 9.39
C ARG A 52 -24.64 20.75 8.59
N PHE A 53 -23.97 20.22 7.56
CA PHE A 53 -24.46 19.14 6.71
C PHE A 53 -23.84 17.78 7.05
N ASN A 54 -22.84 17.74 7.93
CA ASN A 54 -22.18 16.52 8.41
C ASN A 54 -21.97 16.64 9.94
N THR A 55 -23.01 16.39 10.71
CA THR A 55 -22.99 16.54 12.17
C THR A 55 -22.27 15.39 12.89
N GLU A 56 -22.06 14.27 12.20
CA GLU A 56 -21.34 13.09 12.70
C GLU A 56 -19.89 13.03 12.18
N GLY A 57 -19.38 14.12 11.61
CA GLY A 57 -18.01 14.20 11.11
C GLY A 57 -17.00 13.90 12.21
N ARG A 58 -16.08 12.97 11.93
CA ARG A 58 -15.00 12.55 12.84
C ARG A 58 -14.11 13.73 13.23
N TYR A 59 -13.71 14.55 12.25
CA TYR A 59 -12.77 15.65 12.48
C TYR A 59 -13.47 16.93 12.95
N PRO A 60 -12.80 17.80 13.73
CA PRO A 60 -13.37 19.07 14.16
C PRO A 60 -13.68 19.96 12.95
N ARG A 61 -14.55 20.96 13.16
CA ARG A 61 -14.85 21.95 12.12
C ARG A 61 -13.57 22.63 11.63
N LEU A 62 -13.46 22.84 10.33
CA LEU A 62 -12.36 23.61 9.75
C LEU A 62 -12.43 25.05 10.28
N THR A 63 -11.29 25.56 10.76
CA THR A 63 -11.18 26.92 11.30
C THR A 63 -9.77 27.46 11.07
N THR A 64 -9.66 28.74 10.71
CA THR A 64 -8.39 29.50 10.73
C THR A 64 -8.05 30.00 12.14
N LEU A 65 -9.04 29.93 13.04
CA LEU A 65 -8.98 30.11 14.49
C LEU A 65 -7.93 29.22 15.17
N ALA A 66 -6.93 29.76 15.88
CA ALA A 66 -6.13 28.93 16.78
C ALA A 66 -7.01 28.34 17.90
N ASN A 67 -6.98 27.02 18.07
CA ASN A 67 -7.71 26.30 19.12
C ASN A 67 -6.87 25.12 19.61
N GLY A 68 -6.32 25.22 20.83
CA GLY A 68 -5.45 24.19 21.41
C GLY A 68 -6.13 22.83 21.60
N ASN A 69 -7.44 22.81 21.85
CA ASN A 69 -8.18 21.56 22.05
C ASN A 69 -8.31 20.75 20.76
N ASN A 70 -8.32 21.40 19.59
CA ASN A 70 -8.43 20.70 18.32
C ASN A 70 -7.17 19.90 17.97
N TYR A 71 -6.00 20.26 18.49
CA TYR A 71 -4.73 19.64 18.11
C TYR A 71 -4.08 18.86 19.26
N THR A 72 -4.82 18.67 20.36
CA THR A 72 -4.33 17.88 21.50
C THR A 72 -4.26 16.41 21.11
N GLN A 73 -3.17 15.74 21.48
CA GLN A 73 -2.97 14.32 21.21
C GLN A 73 -4.07 13.51 21.89
N SER A 74 -4.83 12.77 21.08
CA SER A 74 -5.98 11.99 21.51
C SER A 74 -6.24 10.88 20.51
N SER A 75 -7.06 9.90 20.88
CA SER A 75 -7.49 8.80 20.00
C SER A 75 -8.24 9.27 18.75
N LEU A 76 -8.59 10.54 18.66
CA LEU A 76 -9.13 11.15 17.45
C LEU A 76 -8.11 11.14 16.30
N TRP A 77 -6.84 11.32 16.63
CA TRP A 77 -5.72 11.44 15.69
C TRP A 77 -4.98 10.12 15.48
N THR A 78 -5.62 8.99 15.80
CA THR A 78 -5.08 7.66 15.57
C THR A 78 -5.96 6.88 14.60
N GLU A 79 -5.34 6.09 13.74
CA GLU A 79 -6.01 5.18 12.82
C GLU A 79 -5.52 3.74 13.01
N ASN A 80 -6.37 2.81 12.58
CA ASN A 80 -6.02 1.41 12.53
C ASN A 80 -4.95 1.16 11.44
N GLY A 81 -3.74 0.85 11.88
CA GLY A 81 -2.58 0.55 11.02
C GLY A 81 -2.51 -0.88 10.53
N ASN A 82 -3.54 -1.70 10.76
CA ASN A 82 -3.53 -3.08 10.32
C ASN A 82 -3.65 -3.15 8.80
N PHE A 83 -2.73 -3.89 8.19
CA PHE A 83 -2.72 -4.09 6.74
C PHE A 83 -2.27 -5.49 6.36
N LEU A 84 -2.68 -5.93 5.18
CA LEU A 84 -2.21 -7.13 4.50
C LEU A 84 -1.93 -6.81 3.03
N LYS A 85 -0.69 -7.03 2.60
CA LYS A 85 -0.20 -6.70 1.26
C LYS A 85 0.36 -7.91 0.53
N LEU A 86 0.11 -7.98 -0.78
CA LEU A 86 0.77 -8.89 -1.71
C LEU A 86 2.02 -8.20 -2.26
N ARG A 87 3.15 -8.45 -1.61
CA ARG A 87 4.44 -7.83 -1.92
C ARG A 87 5.03 -8.33 -3.21
N THR A 88 4.94 -9.63 -3.46
CA THR A 88 5.46 -10.23 -4.70
C THR A 88 4.55 -11.36 -5.13
N LEU A 89 4.15 -11.35 -6.39
CA LEU A 89 3.55 -12.47 -7.07
C LEU A 89 4.45 -12.82 -8.24
N GLN A 90 4.95 -14.05 -8.30
CA GLN A 90 5.77 -14.52 -9.39
C GLN A 90 5.15 -15.77 -9.99
N ALA A 91 4.92 -15.75 -11.29
CA ALA A 91 4.55 -16.94 -12.06
C ALA A 91 5.70 -17.24 -13.02
N TYR A 92 6.07 -18.50 -13.17
CA TYR A 92 7.09 -18.91 -14.10
C TYR A 92 6.71 -20.22 -14.78
N TYR A 93 7.24 -20.42 -15.99
CA TYR A 93 7.13 -21.66 -16.73
C TYR A 93 8.50 -22.09 -17.21
N LYS A 94 8.93 -23.26 -16.75
CA LYS A 94 10.17 -23.91 -17.16
C LYS A 94 9.90 -24.82 -18.36
N LEU A 95 10.59 -24.56 -19.46
CA LEU A 95 10.49 -25.39 -20.66
C LEU A 95 10.97 -26.83 -20.36
N PRO A 96 10.26 -27.85 -20.88
CA PRO A 96 10.73 -29.23 -20.79
C PRO A 96 12.14 -29.41 -21.36
N SER A 97 12.98 -30.17 -20.67
CA SER A 97 14.38 -30.39 -21.03
C SER A 97 14.58 -30.94 -22.45
N LYS A 98 13.62 -31.72 -22.97
CA LYS A 98 13.63 -32.21 -24.36
C LYS A 98 13.55 -31.08 -25.40
N ILE A 99 12.76 -30.04 -25.11
CA ILE A 99 12.57 -28.89 -26.00
C ILE A 99 13.77 -27.95 -25.89
N ALA A 100 14.20 -27.64 -24.67
CA ALA A 100 15.38 -26.80 -24.43
C ALA A 100 16.64 -27.36 -25.13
N ARG A 101 16.84 -28.67 -25.07
CA ARG A 101 17.98 -29.34 -25.71
C ARG A 101 17.96 -29.27 -27.24
N LYS A 102 16.78 -29.32 -27.87
CA LYS A 102 16.65 -29.10 -29.33
C LYS A 102 17.10 -27.71 -29.74
N LEU A 103 16.92 -26.72 -28.87
CA LEU A 103 17.32 -25.33 -29.06
C LEU A 103 18.78 -25.05 -28.62
N ARG A 104 19.56 -26.10 -28.29
CA ARG A 104 20.92 -25.98 -27.75
C ARG A 104 21.01 -25.15 -26.45
N MET A 105 19.98 -25.25 -25.60
CA MET A 105 19.92 -24.59 -24.29
C MET A 105 19.88 -25.64 -23.17
N ARG A 106 20.60 -25.40 -22.07
CA ARG A 106 20.55 -26.21 -20.84
C ARG A 106 19.24 -26.02 -20.09
N GLU A 107 18.80 -24.78 -19.93
CA GLU A 107 17.56 -24.43 -19.26
C GLU A 107 16.97 -23.15 -19.84
N CYS A 108 15.64 -23.10 -19.96
CA CYS A 108 14.94 -21.89 -20.37
C CYS A 108 13.64 -21.78 -19.58
N SER A 109 13.44 -20.63 -18.92
CA SER A 109 12.29 -20.36 -18.07
C SER A 109 11.74 -18.97 -18.35
N PHE A 110 10.45 -18.87 -18.63
CA PHE A 110 9.74 -17.60 -18.70
C PHE A 110 9.24 -17.24 -17.33
N TYR A 111 9.30 -15.98 -16.95
CA TYR A 111 8.74 -15.52 -15.68
C TYR A 111 8.00 -14.19 -15.82
N PHE A 112 6.97 -14.05 -15.02
CA PHE A 112 6.24 -12.84 -14.74
C PHE A 112 6.36 -12.56 -13.25
N ARG A 113 6.69 -11.32 -12.88
CA ARG A 113 6.78 -10.89 -11.48
C ARG A 113 6.04 -9.57 -11.32
N GLY A 114 5.05 -9.55 -10.44
CA GLY A 114 4.40 -8.34 -9.97
C GLY A 114 4.85 -7.98 -8.56
N LEU A 115 5.05 -6.69 -8.31
CA LEU A 115 5.38 -6.14 -6.99
C LEU A 115 4.27 -5.21 -6.50
N ASN A 116 3.96 -5.29 -5.20
CA ASN A 116 2.94 -4.49 -4.51
C ASN A 116 1.56 -4.51 -5.21
N LEU A 117 1.13 -5.69 -5.69
CA LEU A 117 -0.08 -5.79 -6.52
C LEU A 117 -1.37 -5.51 -5.77
N PHE A 118 -1.41 -5.79 -4.47
CA PHE A 118 -2.60 -5.70 -3.64
C PHE A 118 -2.27 -5.22 -2.23
N SER A 119 -3.15 -4.38 -1.67
CA SER A 119 -3.13 -3.91 -0.28
C SER A 119 -4.57 -3.94 0.24
N ALA A 120 -4.79 -4.62 1.36
CA ALA A 120 -5.98 -4.52 2.18
C ALA A 120 -5.59 -3.78 3.46
N ASP A 121 -6.13 -2.57 3.65
CA ASP A 121 -5.85 -1.70 4.77
C ASP A 121 -7.08 -0.84 5.12
N HIS A 122 -7.00 -0.12 6.24
CA HIS A 122 -8.09 0.72 6.77
C HIS A 122 -7.84 2.22 6.56
N VAL A 123 -6.67 2.60 6.03
CA VAL A 123 -6.23 3.99 5.95
C VAL A 123 -6.71 4.63 4.63
N GLY A 124 -6.73 3.87 3.53
CA GLY A 124 -7.37 4.22 2.25
C GLY A 124 -6.68 5.34 1.46
N ILE A 125 -6.27 6.43 2.10
CA ILE A 125 -5.67 7.61 1.46
C ILE A 125 -4.14 7.61 1.47
N LEU A 126 -3.53 6.83 2.36
CA LEU A 126 -2.09 6.76 2.54
C LEU A 126 -1.65 5.31 2.67
N ASP A 127 -0.37 5.08 2.40
CA ASP A 127 0.24 3.78 2.65
C ASP A 127 0.38 3.56 4.18
N PRO A 128 -0.24 2.52 4.77
CA PRO A 128 -0.15 2.25 6.21
C PRO A 128 1.28 1.94 6.70
N GLU A 129 2.20 1.58 5.80
CA GLU A 129 3.62 1.38 6.11
C GLU A 129 4.45 2.66 5.97
N TYR A 130 3.89 3.68 5.33
CA TYR A 130 4.58 4.94 5.08
C TYR A 130 3.62 6.12 5.23
N VAL A 131 3.39 6.50 6.48
CA VAL A 131 2.56 7.65 6.86
C VAL A 131 3.39 8.93 6.69
N SER A 132 3.46 9.40 5.45
CA SER A 132 4.17 10.62 5.05
C SER A 132 3.46 11.30 3.89
N THR A 133 3.78 12.56 3.61
CA THR A 133 3.29 13.28 2.41
C THR A 133 3.96 12.82 1.11
N GLY A 134 4.72 11.72 1.13
CA GLY A 134 5.37 11.13 -0.03
C GLY A 134 4.44 10.23 -0.85
N TYR A 135 4.93 9.77 -2.00
CA TYR A 135 4.16 8.89 -2.88
C TYR A 135 4.01 7.49 -2.29
N PRO A 136 2.85 6.82 -2.50
CA PRO A 136 2.66 5.45 -2.08
C PRO A 136 3.60 4.51 -2.86
N SER A 137 3.79 3.30 -2.32
CA SER A 137 4.56 2.25 -2.98
C SER A 137 4.05 1.97 -4.40
N SER A 138 4.88 2.17 -5.42
CA SER A 138 4.50 1.91 -6.81
C SER A 138 4.22 0.42 -7.06
N ARG A 139 3.20 0.15 -7.88
CA ARG A 139 2.95 -1.18 -8.45
C ARG A 139 3.85 -1.37 -9.66
N SER A 140 4.47 -2.53 -9.78
CA SER A 140 5.29 -2.84 -10.97
C SER A 140 5.04 -4.25 -11.47
N TYR A 141 5.18 -4.40 -12.79
CA TYR A 141 5.03 -5.65 -13.51
C TYR A 141 6.28 -5.88 -14.35
N GLN A 142 6.87 -7.06 -14.21
CA GLN A 142 8.09 -7.46 -14.88
C GLN A 142 7.82 -8.75 -15.63
N ILE A 143 8.18 -8.79 -16.91
CA ILE A 143 8.14 -10.00 -17.74
C ILE A 143 9.58 -10.25 -18.17
N GLY A 144 10.06 -11.48 -18.06
CA GLY A 144 11.41 -11.81 -18.43
C GLY A 144 11.60 -13.28 -18.81
N LEU A 145 12.78 -13.53 -19.36
CA LEU A 145 13.26 -14.83 -19.78
C LEU A 145 14.56 -15.11 -19.03
N ASN A 146 14.70 -16.32 -18.50
CA ASN A 146 15.95 -16.82 -17.96
C ASN A 146 16.44 -17.95 -18.86
N VAL A 147 17.59 -17.77 -19.49
CA VAL A 147 18.22 -18.75 -20.39
C VAL A 147 19.58 -19.13 -19.86
N ILE A 148 19.82 -20.43 -19.82
CA ILE A 148 21.11 -21.01 -19.46
C ILE A 148 21.55 -21.89 -20.62
N PHE A 149 22.74 -21.61 -21.15
CA PHE A 149 23.37 -22.37 -22.23
C PHE A 149 24.01 -23.65 -21.71
#